data_AF-A0A932XDH5-F1
#
_entry.id   AF-A0A932XDH5-F1
#
_cell.length_a   1.000
_cell.length_b   1.000
_cell.length_c   1.000
_cell.angle_alpha   90.00
_cell.angle_beta   90.00
_cell.angle_gamma   90.00
#
_symmetry.space_group_name_H-M   'P 1'
#
loop_
_entity.id
_entity.type
_entity.pdbx_description
1 polymer ?
#
loop_
_entity_poly.entity_id
_entity_poly.type
_entity_poly.pdbx_seq_one_letter_code
_entity_poly.pdbx_strand_id
1 'polypeptide(L)'
;MPTSPDEWWRRILTGDKPELPLRQFRTLWRMLPDGPRCKFCNAPYHGVGAPLMRALGKGPSRLTPQLCRQCLDYASRYLGGAEIELSMLFADVRGSTTLAESMSPTAFGQLISRFFAAASDVLIRSDALVDRLVGDQVIGLFVPGFAGADHRGQAIRAARAMLRATGQGTLDGAWIPVGIGVHTGVAFVGAVGLDGQATDITVLGDPPNVAARLASAAASGEILVSQTAFAPGLGLEGAPTRTLALKGKREEVIVSVLHISDGQP
;
A
#
# COMPACT_ATOMS: atom_id res chain seq x y z
N MET A 1 8.84 -12.70 -25.94
CA MET A 1 7.84 -11.73 -25.44
C MET A 1 6.67 -12.52 -24.85
N PRO A 2 5.99 -12.07 -23.79
CA PRO A 2 4.84 -12.78 -23.23
C PRO A 2 3.75 -12.99 -24.29
N THR A 3 3.05 -14.11 -24.18
CA THR A 3 2.11 -14.60 -25.20
C THR A 3 0.73 -13.96 -25.08
N SER A 4 0.40 -13.37 -23.92
CA SER A 4 -0.83 -12.61 -23.68
C SER A 4 -0.64 -11.44 -22.68
N PRO A 5 -1.54 -10.44 -22.67
CA PRO A 5 -1.55 -9.37 -21.66
C PRO A 5 -1.63 -9.89 -20.22
N ASP A 6 -2.43 -10.93 -19.96
CA ASP A 6 -2.60 -11.50 -18.63
C ASP A 6 -1.31 -12.18 -18.13
N GLU A 7 -0.59 -12.87 -19.01
CA GLU A 7 0.72 -13.46 -18.69
C GLU A 7 1.76 -12.36 -18.39
N TRP A 8 1.74 -11.27 -19.17
CA TRP A 8 2.59 -10.11 -18.93
C TRP A 8 2.32 -9.50 -17.54
N TRP A 9 1.04 -9.28 -17.21
CA TRP A 9 0.62 -8.75 -15.91
C TRP A 9 1.03 -9.67 -14.77
N ARG A 10 0.69 -10.96 -14.86
CA ARG A 10 1.00 -11.94 -13.82
C ARG A 10 2.49 -11.93 -13.51
N ARG A 11 3.35 -11.97 -14.53
CA ARG A 11 4.81 -11.94 -14.36
C ARG A 11 5.28 -10.70 -13.60
N ILE A 12 4.88 -9.51 -14.05
CA ILE A 12 5.31 -8.26 -13.41
C ILE A 12 4.81 -8.15 -11.96
N LEU A 13 3.57 -8.58 -11.73
CA LEU A 13 2.91 -8.52 -10.43
C LEU A 13 3.43 -9.57 -9.44
N THR A 14 3.98 -10.70 -9.91
CA THR A 14 4.59 -11.73 -9.05
C THR A 14 6.10 -11.58 -8.89
N GLY A 15 6.73 -10.66 -9.64
CA GLY A 15 8.15 -10.31 -9.49
C GLY A 15 9.05 -10.85 -10.59
N ASP A 16 8.50 -11.55 -11.57
CA ASP A 16 9.16 -11.81 -12.84
C ASP A 16 9.29 -10.51 -13.62
N LYS A 17 10.52 -10.07 -13.85
CA LYS A 17 10.79 -8.84 -14.58
C LYS A 17 11.22 -9.22 -16.00
N PRO A 18 10.30 -9.27 -17.00
CA PRO A 18 10.71 -9.52 -18.38
C PRO A 18 11.73 -8.48 -18.85
N GLU A 19 12.51 -8.83 -19.87
CA GLU A 19 13.39 -7.87 -20.56
C GLU A 19 12.51 -6.85 -21.28
N LEU A 20 12.34 -5.70 -20.65
CA LEU A 20 11.57 -4.59 -21.18
C LEU A 20 12.53 -3.51 -21.65
N PRO A 21 12.20 -2.74 -22.70
CA PRO A 21 13.02 -1.62 -23.16
C PRO A 21 13.36 -0.64 -22.04
N LEU A 22 12.44 -0.43 -21.08
CA LEU A 22 12.67 0.44 -19.93
C LEU A 22 13.76 -0.07 -18.97
N ARG A 23 14.07 -1.37 -18.97
CA ARG A 23 15.12 -1.99 -18.15
C ARG A 23 16.47 -2.07 -18.85
N GLN A 24 16.55 -1.80 -20.16
CA GLN A 24 17.80 -1.89 -20.94
C GLN A 24 18.91 -0.99 -20.39
N PHE A 25 18.53 0.16 -19.81
CA PHE A 25 19.46 1.12 -19.21
C PHE A 25 19.68 0.92 -17.70
N ARG A 26 19.13 -0.16 -17.10
CA ARG A 26 19.21 -0.39 -15.64
C ARG A 26 20.64 -0.39 -15.11
N THR A 27 21.57 -1.00 -15.85
CA THR A 27 23.00 -1.07 -15.50
C THR A 27 23.66 0.31 -15.59
N LEU A 28 23.33 1.09 -16.62
CA LEU A 28 23.78 2.48 -16.76
C LEU A 28 23.26 3.35 -15.60
N TRP A 29 21.98 3.23 -15.27
CA TRP A 29 21.36 3.97 -14.17
C TRP A 29 21.96 3.68 -12.80
N ARG A 30 22.55 2.48 -12.61
CA ARG A 30 23.24 2.10 -11.38
C ARG A 30 24.48 2.96 -11.10
N MET A 31 25.08 3.57 -12.12
CA MET A 31 26.30 4.38 -11.97
C MET A 31 26.02 5.82 -11.54
N LEU A 32 24.81 6.34 -11.77
CA LEU A 32 24.44 7.68 -11.32
C LEU A 32 24.19 7.66 -9.81
N PRO A 33 24.80 8.52 -8.99
CA PRO A 33 24.51 8.61 -7.56
C PRO A 33 23.08 9.12 -7.32
N ASP A 34 22.53 8.80 -6.13
CA ASP A 34 21.26 9.27 -5.55
C ASP A 34 20.08 8.27 -5.49
N GLY A 35 19.17 8.50 -4.54
CA GLY A 35 17.88 7.82 -4.38
C GLY A 35 16.79 8.81 -3.92
N PRO A 36 15.50 8.44 -3.93
CA PRO A 36 14.91 7.15 -4.27
C PRO A 36 14.94 6.79 -5.75
N ARG A 37 14.85 5.49 -6.06
CA ARG A 37 14.88 4.94 -7.42
C ARG A 37 13.60 4.22 -7.76
N CYS A 38 13.30 4.16 -9.05
CA CYS A 38 12.25 3.25 -9.52
C CYS A 38 12.70 1.80 -9.32
N LYS A 39 11.95 1.01 -8.55
CA LYS A 39 12.26 -0.41 -8.30
C LYS A 39 12.19 -1.28 -9.55
N PHE A 40 11.44 -0.82 -10.55
CA PHE A 40 11.28 -1.49 -11.83
C PHE A 40 12.47 -1.25 -12.78
N CYS A 41 12.71 0.01 -13.17
CA CYS A 41 13.75 0.37 -14.15
C CYS A 41 15.06 0.90 -13.57
N ASN A 42 15.14 1.11 -12.25
CA ASN A 42 16.30 1.66 -11.51
C ASN A 42 16.63 3.14 -11.82
N ALA A 43 15.74 3.87 -12.49
CA ALA A 43 15.95 5.28 -12.80
C ALA A 43 16.07 6.15 -11.53
N PRO A 44 17.10 7.02 -11.43
CA PRO A 44 17.29 7.96 -10.33
C PRO A 44 16.74 9.35 -10.70
N TYR A 45 15.49 9.64 -10.35
CA TYR A 45 14.82 10.92 -10.67
C TYR A 45 14.84 11.92 -9.51
N HIS A 46 15.70 11.71 -8.52
CA HIS A 46 16.03 12.66 -7.47
C HIS A 46 17.51 13.11 -7.59
N GLY A 47 17.84 14.19 -6.88
CA GLY A 47 19.21 14.72 -6.73
C GLY A 47 19.84 15.18 -8.03
N VAL A 48 21.15 14.95 -8.17
CA VAL A 48 21.97 15.48 -9.28
C VAL A 48 21.53 14.97 -10.66
N GLY A 49 20.95 13.77 -10.72
CA GLY A 49 20.40 13.19 -11.95
C GLY A 49 18.98 13.66 -12.30
N ALA A 50 18.29 14.35 -11.37
CA ALA A 50 16.88 14.71 -11.53
C ALA A 50 16.57 15.61 -12.73
N PRO A 51 17.37 16.65 -13.08
CA PRO A 51 17.10 17.47 -14.24
C PRO A 51 17.12 16.66 -15.55
N LEU A 52 18.13 15.80 -15.70
CA LEU A 52 18.26 14.90 -16.85
C LEU A 52 17.11 13.91 -16.92
N MET A 53 16.78 13.24 -15.80
CA MET A 53 15.66 12.30 -15.77
C MET A 53 14.32 12.97 -16.08
N ARG A 54 14.08 14.19 -15.59
CA ARG A 54 12.88 14.97 -15.91
C ARG A 54 12.79 15.29 -17.41
N ALA A 55 13.91 15.66 -18.04
CA ALA A 55 13.96 15.88 -19.49
C ALA A 55 13.63 14.59 -20.29
N LEU A 56 13.98 13.42 -19.75
CA LEU A 56 13.62 12.11 -20.31
C LEU A 56 12.21 11.64 -19.94
N GLY A 57 11.38 12.49 -19.31
CA GLY A 57 10.01 12.16 -18.90
C GLY A 57 9.94 11.21 -17.68
N LYS A 58 11.04 11.03 -16.95
CA LYS A 58 11.10 10.19 -15.75
C LYS A 58 10.93 11.04 -14.49
N GLY A 59 9.97 10.65 -13.67
CA GLY A 59 9.68 11.24 -12.36
C GLY A 59 8.87 10.26 -11.52
N PRO A 60 8.58 10.59 -10.25
CA PRO A 60 7.76 9.75 -9.39
C PRO A 60 6.36 9.54 -9.99
N SER A 61 5.82 8.35 -9.81
CA SER A 61 4.44 8.02 -10.16
C SER A 61 3.46 8.55 -9.11
N ARG A 62 2.17 8.51 -9.44
CA ARG A 62 1.09 8.87 -8.50
C ARG A 62 0.85 7.83 -7.38
N LEU A 63 1.32 6.59 -7.56
CA LEU A 63 1.12 5.49 -6.60
C LEU A 63 2.22 5.45 -5.54
N THR A 64 3.46 5.72 -5.95
CA THR A 64 4.62 5.73 -5.05
C THR A 64 5.81 6.40 -5.73
N PRO A 65 6.66 7.15 -5.01
CA PRO A 65 7.90 7.68 -5.53
C PRO A 65 8.94 6.58 -5.80
N GLN A 66 8.68 5.31 -5.47
CA GLN A 66 9.54 4.18 -5.81
C GLN A 66 9.15 3.48 -7.14
N LEU A 67 8.15 4.02 -7.83
CA LEU A 67 7.76 3.64 -9.19
C LEU A 67 7.77 4.91 -10.04
N CYS A 68 8.43 4.91 -11.19
CA CYS A 68 8.43 6.10 -12.05
C CYS A 68 7.20 6.15 -12.96
N ARG A 69 6.76 7.37 -13.30
CA ARG A 69 5.62 7.62 -14.18
C ARG A 69 5.70 6.84 -15.49
N GLN A 70 6.85 6.85 -16.16
CA GLN A 70 7.01 6.10 -17.41
C GLN A 70 6.81 4.58 -17.27
N CYS A 71 7.19 3.99 -16.13
CA CYS A 71 6.92 2.57 -15.88
C CYS A 71 5.44 2.31 -15.60
N LEU A 72 4.78 3.22 -14.87
CA LEU A 72 3.34 3.15 -14.63
C LEU A 72 2.57 3.30 -15.96
N ASP A 73 2.86 4.34 -16.73
CA ASP A 73 2.21 4.61 -18.02
C ASP A 73 2.45 3.47 -19.02
N TYR A 74 3.64 2.88 -19.01
CA TYR A 74 3.93 1.72 -19.84
C TYR A 74 3.07 0.51 -19.45
N ALA A 75 2.85 0.30 -18.14
CA ALA A 75 1.98 -0.77 -17.67
C ALA A 75 0.52 -0.52 -18.03
N SER A 76 0.03 0.71 -17.89
CA SER A 76 -1.36 1.09 -18.24
C SER A 76 -1.69 0.93 -19.73
N ARG A 77 -0.71 0.79 -20.62
CA ARG A 77 -0.96 0.50 -22.05
C ARG A 77 -1.41 -0.94 -22.31
N TYR A 78 -1.12 -1.84 -21.38
CA TYR A 78 -1.56 -3.24 -21.47
C TYR A 78 -2.89 -3.35 -20.72
N LEU A 79 -4.00 -3.12 -21.43
CA LEU A 79 -5.32 -3.36 -20.84
C LEU A 79 -5.47 -4.81 -20.39
N GLY A 80 -6.25 -5.00 -19.33
CA GLY A 80 -6.37 -6.28 -18.64
C GLY A 80 -5.58 -6.29 -17.35
N GLY A 81 -5.31 -7.49 -16.84
CA GLY A 81 -4.70 -7.67 -15.54
C GLY A 81 -4.47 -9.13 -15.24
N ALA A 82 -4.06 -9.40 -14.00
CA ALA A 82 -3.95 -10.77 -13.53
C ALA A 82 -4.55 -10.89 -12.13
N GLU A 83 -5.16 -12.04 -11.89
CA GLU A 83 -5.48 -12.48 -10.53
C GLU A 83 -4.19 -12.94 -9.86
N ILE A 84 -3.84 -12.24 -8.78
CA ILE A 84 -2.68 -12.52 -7.94
C ILE A 84 -3.07 -12.40 -6.47
N GLU A 85 -2.37 -13.15 -5.63
CA GLU A 85 -2.41 -12.91 -4.19
C GLU A 85 -1.58 -11.66 -3.86
N LEU A 86 -2.15 -10.75 -3.07
CA LEU A 86 -1.44 -9.59 -2.52
C LEU A 86 -1.93 -9.30 -1.10
N SER A 87 -1.10 -8.58 -0.33
CA SER A 87 -1.51 -8.05 0.97
C SER A 87 -1.96 -6.60 0.84
N MET A 88 -2.94 -6.23 1.65
CA MET A 88 -3.55 -4.91 1.67
C MET A 88 -3.60 -4.42 3.11
N LEU A 89 -3.24 -3.17 3.31
CA LEU A 89 -3.37 -2.43 4.55
C LEU A 89 -4.37 -1.30 4.32
N PHE A 90 -5.40 -1.24 5.16
CA PHE A 90 -6.33 -0.13 5.22
C PHE A 90 -6.20 0.52 6.59
N ALA A 91 -5.99 1.83 6.62
CA ALA A 91 -5.94 2.60 7.86
C ALA A 91 -7.00 3.69 7.82
N ASP A 92 -7.75 3.81 8.91
CA ASP A 92 -8.91 4.68 8.99
C ASP A 92 -8.91 5.46 10.31
N VAL A 93 -9.19 6.75 10.24
CA VAL A 93 -9.22 7.63 11.44
C VAL A 93 -10.47 7.28 12.24
N ARG A 94 -10.35 7.12 13.56
CA ARG A 94 -11.49 6.79 14.42
C ARG A 94 -12.16 8.07 14.89
N GLY A 95 -13.49 8.12 14.81
CA GLY A 95 -14.25 9.31 15.22
C GLY A 95 -13.97 10.55 14.36
N SER A 96 -13.58 10.37 13.10
CA SER A 96 -13.27 11.49 12.19
C SER A 96 -14.44 12.45 11.99
N THR A 97 -15.67 11.96 11.95
CA THR A 97 -16.88 12.82 11.94
C THR A 97 -16.94 13.71 13.18
N THR A 98 -16.74 13.14 14.36
CA THR A 98 -16.72 13.91 15.62
C THR A 98 -15.56 14.89 15.68
N LEU A 99 -14.39 14.53 15.15
CA LEU A 99 -13.27 15.45 14.99
C LEU A 99 -13.62 16.60 14.04
N ALA A 100 -14.29 16.31 12.92
CA ALA A 100 -14.71 17.32 11.96
C ALA A 100 -15.78 18.28 12.53
N GLU A 101 -16.67 17.78 13.39
CA GLU A 101 -17.70 18.58 14.07
C GLU A 101 -17.14 19.45 15.21
N SER A 102 -16.07 19.00 15.87
CA SER A 102 -15.46 19.69 17.02
C SER A 102 -14.31 20.64 16.65
N MET A 103 -13.87 20.65 15.39
CA MET A 103 -12.77 21.47 14.90
C MET A 103 -13.23 22.44 13.81
N SER A 104 -12.46 23.51 13.59
CA SER A 104 -12.65 24.30 12.36
C SER A 104 -12.27 23.47 11.13
N PRO A 105 -12.91 23.68 9.96
CA PRO A 105 -12.57 22.96 8.74
C PRO A 105 -11.08 23.07 8.36
N THR A 106 -10.46 24.23 8.62
CA THR A 106 -9.02 24.44 8.39
C THR A 106 -8.16 23.59 9.31
N ALA A 107 -8.48 23.53 10.60
CA ALA A 107 -7.72 22.73 11.57
C ALA A 107 -7.89 21.23 11.30
N PHE A 108 -9.10 20.78 10.94
CA PHE A 108 -9.36 19.40 10.54
C PHE A 108 -8.57 19.03 9.28
N GLY A 109 -8.59 19.89 8.25
CA GLY A 109 -7.82 19.69 7.02
C GLY A 109 -6.30 19.57 7.27
N GLN A 110 -5.76 20.38 8.20
CA GLN A 110 -4.35 20.29 8.60
C GLN A 110 -4.04 18.97 9.34
N LEU A 111 -4.92 18.52 10.24
CA LEU A 111 -4.78 17.25 10.95
C LEU A 111 -4.78 16.06 9.98
N ILE A 112 -5.74 16.03 9.06
CA ILE A 112 -5.84 14.97 8.03
C ILE A 112 -4.63 15.01 7.09
N SER A 113 -4.17 16.20 6.68
CA SER A 113 -2.97 16.33 5.85
C SER A 113 -1.72 15.79 6.56
N ARG A 114 -1.57 16.05 7.86
CA ARG A 114 -0.49 15.49 8.68
C ARG A 114 -0.57 13.97 8.78
N PHE A 115 -1.78 13.42 8.96
CA PHE A 115 -2.02 11.97 8.93
C PHE A 115 -1.63 11.35 7.60
N PHE A 116 -2.09 11.91 6.47
CA PHE A 116 -1.73 11.40 5.16
C PHE A 116 -0.23 11.46 4.88
N ALA A 117 0.46 12.50 5.31
CA ALA A 117 1.92 12.59 5.19
C ALA A 117 2.62 11.46 5.98
N ALA A 118 2.24 11.26 7.25
CA ALA A 118 2.82 10.21 8.09
C ALA A 118 2.53 8.80 7.58
N ALA A 119 1.27 8.53 7.20
CA ALA A 119 0.85 7.23 6.68
C ALA A 119 1.51 6.91 5.33
N SER A 120 1.55 7.88 4.40
CA SER A 120 2.21 7.72 3.10
C SER A 120 3.69 7.43 3.26
N ASP A 121 4.39 8.15 4.15
CA ASP A 121 5.81 7.91 4.39
C ASP A 121 6.09 6.49 4.93
N VAL A 122 5.25 5.98 5.84
CA VAL A 122 5.36 4.59 6.31
C VAL A 122 5.11 3.59 5.18
N LEU A 123 4.06 3.79 4.39
CA LEU A 123 3.71 2.90 3.28
C LEU A 123 4.79 2.88 2.19
N ILE A 124 5.32 4.04 1.84
CA ILE A 124 6.39 4.18 0.84
C ILE A 124 7.66 3.47 1.33
N ARG A 125 8.07 3.67 2.58
CA ARG A 125 9.24 2.99 3.16
C ARG A 125 9.06 1.48 3.32
N SER A 126 7.80 1.02 3.36
CA SER A 126 7.43 -0.39 3.43
C SER A 126 7.07 -0.97 2.06
N ASP A 127 7.44 -0.28 0.98
CA ASP A 127 7.34 -0.79 -0.38
C ASP A 127 5.91 -1.08 -0.84
N ALA A 128 4.93 -0.35 -0.30
CA ALA A 128 3.55 -0.39 -0.77
C ALA A 128 3.35 0.53 -1.98
N LEU A 129 2.40 0.15 -2.84
CA LEU A 129 1.74 1.08 -3.75
C LEU A 129 0.63 1.78 -2.94
N VAL A 130 0.70 3.09 -2.82
CA VAL A 130 -0.31 3.88 -2.10
C VAL A 130 -1.44 4.15 -3.09
N ASP A 131 -2.61 3.57 -2.82
CA ASP A 131 -3.81 3.82 -3.63
C ASP A 131 -4.61 5.01 -3.06
N ARG A 132 -5.52 5.53 -3.89
CA ARG A 132 -6.21 6.80 -3.71
C ARG A 132 -6.86 6.90 -2.32
N LEU A 133 -6.55 8.02 -1.65
CA LEU A 133 -7.15 8.46 -0.39
C LEU A 133 -8.63 8.76 -0.65
N VAL A 134 -9.54 7.95 -0.12
CA VAL A 134 -10.98 8.23 -0.15
C VAL A 134 -11.41 8.60 1.25
N GLY A 135 -11.91 9.82 1.41
CA GLY A 135 -12.26 10.36 2.73
C GLY A 135 -11.01 10.55 3.59
N ASP A 136 -11.00 9.92 4.76
CA ASP A 136 -9.95 9.92 5.79
C ASP A 136 -9.16 8.61 5.84
N GLN A 137 -9.33 7.75 4.83
CA GLN A 137 -8.67 6.44 4.75
C GLN A 137 -7.42 6.45 3.89
N VAL A 138 -6.44 5.63 4.27
CA VAL A 138 -5.21 5.37 3.51
C VAL A 138 -5.13 3.88 3.16
N ILE A 139 -4.79 3.59 1.91
CA ILE A 139 -4.69 2.23 1.38
C ILE A 139 -3.25 1.95 0.93
N GLY A 140 -2.66 0.87 1.45
CA GLY A 140 -1.37 0.35 1.03
C GLY A 140 -1.51 -1.03 0.39
N LEU A 141 -1.09 -1.15 -0.87
CA LEU A 141 -1.09 -2.41 -1.61
C LEU A 141 0.32 -3.00 -1.68
N PHE A 142 0.50 -4.19 -1.12
CA PHE A 142 1.77 -4.92 -1.09
C PHE A 142 1.72 -6.01 -2.16
N VAL A 143 2.02 -5.60 -3.39
CA VAL A 143 2.09 -6.49 -4.57
C VAL A 143 3.40 -7.28 -4.53
N PRO A 144 3.42 -8.62 -4.67
CA PRO A 144 4.65 -9.42 -4.53
C PRO A 144 5.80 -8.99 -5.45
N GLY A 145 5.51 -8.56 -6.68
CA GLY A 145 6.52 -8.08 -7.62
C GLY A 145 7.13 -6.71 -7.29
N PHE A 146 6.53 -6.00 -6.33
CA PHE A 146 6.99 -4.69 -5.87
C PHE A 146 7.49 -4.70 -4.43
N ALA A 147 6.70 -5.28 -3.50
CA ALA A 147 7.05 -5.47 -2.10
C ALA A 147 7.99 -6.67 -1.90
N GLY A 148 7.88 -7.74 -2.69
CA GLY A 148 8.64 -8.98 -2.53
C GLY A 148 7.81 -10.13 -1.96
N ALA A 149 8.44 -11.29 -1.80
CA ALA A 149 7.75 -12.52 -1.37
C ALA A 149 7.16 -12.42 0.05
N ASP A 150 7.79 -11.67 0.95
CA ASP A 150 7.26 -11.38 2.30
C ASP A 150 6.31 -10.16 2.29
N HIS A 151 5.38 -10.10 1.34
CA HIS A 151 4.41 -8.99 1.26
C HIS A 151 3.46 -8.97 2.47
N ARG A 152 3.14 -10.16 3.03
CA ARG A 152 2.31 -10.31 4.24
C ARG A 152 3.00 -9.71 5.46
N GLY A 153 4.25 -10.08 5.71
CA GLY A 153 5.00 -9.57 6.83
C GLY A 153 5.29 -8.07 6.71
N GLN A 154 5.54 -7.58 5.50
CA GLN A 154 5.69 -6.14 5.25
C GLN A 154 4.42 -5.36 5.56
N ALA A 155 3.24 -5.85 5.17
CA ALA A 155 1.98 -5.20 5.50
C ALA A 155 1.77 -5.08 7.01
N ILE A 156 2.06 -6.14 7.77
CA ILE A 156 1.94 -6.14 9.24
C ILE A 156 2.96 -5.18 9.89
N ARG A 157 4.22 -5.19 9.43
CA ARG A 157 5.25 -4.25 9.93
C ARG A 157 4.90 -2.80 9.63
N ALA A 158 4.37 -2.53 8.43
CA ALA A 158 3.88 -1.21 8.05
C ALA A 158 2.71 -0.76 8.94
N ALA A 159 1.77 -1.65 9.27
CA ALA A 159 0.67 -1.34 10.18
C ALA A 159 1.17 -0.93 11.57
N ARG A 160 2.12 -1.67 12.14
CA ARG A 160 2.75 -1.30 13.42
C ARG A 160 3.48 0.04 13.33
N ALA A 161 4.29 0.24 12.29
CA ALA A 161 5.00 1.49 12.08
C ALA A 161 4.05 2.70 11.91
N MET A 162 2.89 2.50 11.27
CA MET A 162 1.89 3.54 11.08
C MET A 162 1.23 3.96 12.40
N LEU A 163 0.84 2.99 13.24
CA LEU A 163 0.31 3.30 14.56
C LEU A 163 1.35 4.04 15.43
N ARG A 164 2.64 3.67 15.36
CA ARG A 164 3.71 4.42 16.04
C ARG A 164 3.83 5.85 15.51
N ALA A 165 3.80 6.03 14.18
CA ALA A 165 3.89 7.34 13.55
C ALA A 165 2.70 8.26 13.94
N THR A 166 1.55 7.69 14.30
CA THR A 166 0.38 8.42 14.79
C THR A 166 0.35 8.60 16.32
N GLY A 167 1.44 8.24 17.00
CA GLY A 167 1.61 8.44 18.44
C GLY A 167 0.96 7.35 19.32
N GLN A 168 0.43 6.28 18.72
CA GLN A 168 -0.16 5.17 19.46
C GLN A 168 0.94 4.43 20.26
N GLY A 169 0.71 4.21 21.55
CA GLY A 169 1.71 3.62 22.46
C GLY A 169 2.87 4.56 22.81
N THR A 170 2.66 5.87 22.72
CA THR A 170 3.60 6.88 23.25
C THR A 170 3.06 7.48 24.54
N LEU A 171 3.95 8.00 25.40
CA LEU A 171 3.57 8.63 26.68
C LEU A 171 2.62 9.83 26.49
N ASP A 172 2.81 10.59 25.41
CA ASP A 172 1.98 11.74 25.06
C ASP A 172 0.62 11.35 24.45
N GLY A 173 0.42 10.04 24.20
CA GLY A 173 -0.76 9.49 23.57
C GLY A 173 -0.81 9.72 22.06
N ALA A 174 -1.84 9.15 21.43
CA ALA A 174 -2.04 9.30 20.00
C ALA A 174 -2.49 10.73 19.66
N TRP A 175 -1.78 11.38 18.73
CA TRP A 175 -2.21 12.68 18.22
C TRP A 175 -3.33 12.56 17.18
N ILE A 176 -3.55 11.35 16.65
CA ILE A 176 -4.75 11.00 15.88
C ILE A 176 -5.12 9.53 16.13
N PRO A 177 -6.40 9.22 16.47
CA PRO A 177 -6.84 7.85 16.69
C PRO A 177 -7.00 7.11 15.36
N VAL A 178 -6.35 5.95 15.22
CA VAL A 178 -6.34 5.17 13.96
C VAL A 178 -6.59 3.70 14.25
N GLY A 179 -7.46 3.08 13.46
CA GLY A 179 -7.62 1.62 13.39
C GLY A 179 -7.09 1.09 12.06
N ILE A 180 -6.47 -0.09 12.07
CA ILE A 180 -5.86 -0.68 10.87
C ILE A 180 -6.39 -2.08 10.62
N GLY A 181 -6.74 -2.36 9.36
CA GLY A 181 -7.05 -3.70 8.87
C GLY A 181 -5.97 -4.19 7.91
N VAL A 182 -5.50 -5.43 8.11
CA VAL A 182 -4.56 -6.09 7.20
C VAL A 182 -5.20 -7.39 6.70
N HIS A 183 -5.28 -7.53 5.37
CA HIS A 183 -5.83 -8.70 4.72
C HIS A 183 -4.96 -9.15 3.55
N THR A 184 -4.96 -10.45 3.28
CA THR A 184 -4.30 -11.03 2.11
C THR A 184 -5.30 -11.90 1.38
N GLY A 185 -5.36 -11.78 0.06
CA GLY A 185 -6.26 -12.56 -0.77
C GLY A 185 -5.96 -12.41 -2.25
N VAL A 186 -6.56 -13.28 -3.06
CA VAL A 186 -6.44 -13.23 -4.52
C VAL A 186 -7.41 -12.19 -5.08
N ALA A 187 -6.88 -11.17 -5.74
CA ALA A 187 -7.65 -10.13 -6.40
C ALA A 187 -7.11 -9.86 -7.80
N PHE A 188 -7.97 -9.33 -8.65
CA PHE A 188 -7.58 -8.86 -9.97
C PHE A 188 -6.79 -7.55 -9.81
N VAL A 189 -5.59 -7.50 -10.37
CA VAL A 189 -4.76 -6.28 -10.41
C VAL A 189 -4.40 -5.98 -11.85
N GLY A 190 -4.70 -4.77 -12.32
CA GLY A 190 -4.42 -4.41 -13.70
C GLY A 190 -5.01 -3.08 -14.12
N ALA A 191 -4.86 -2.78 -15.41
CA ALA A 191 -5.35 -1.56 -16.03
C ALA A 191 -6.74 -1.82 -16.64
N VAL A 192 -7.76 -1.13 -16.11
CA VAL A 192 -9.15 -1.26 -16.56
C VAL A 192 -9.62 0.07 -17.15
N GLY A 193 -10.14 0.04 -18.36
CA GLY A 193 -10.75 1.20 -19.02
C GLY A 193 -10.89 0.99 -20.52
N LEU A 194 -11.25 2.06 -21.23
CA LEU A 194 -11.47 2.04 -22.67
C LEU A 194 -10.14 2.15 -23.43
N ASP A 195 -10.03 1.43 -24.55
CA ASP A 195 -8.90 1.52 -25.48
C ASP A 195 -8.60 2.98 -25.84
N GLY A 196 -7.35 3.40 -25.66
CA GLY A 196 -6.88 4.76 -25.99
C GLY A 196 -7.06 5.81 -24.89
N GLN A 197 -7.57 5.46 -23.70
CA GLN A 197 -7.59 6.36 -22.54
C GLN A 197 -6.53 5.98 -21.50
N ALA A 198 -6.05 6.96 -20.73
CA ALA A 198 -5.18 6.70 -19.61
C ALA A 198 -5.96 5.93 -18.54
N THR A 199 -5.57 4.68 -18.30
CA THR A 199 -6.22 3.80 -17.32
C THR A 199 -5.40 3.71 -16.04
N ASP A 200 -6.10 3.81 -14.92
CA ASP A 200 -5.50 3.63 -13.62
C ASP A 200 -5.32 2.13 -13.34
N ILE A 201 -4.16 1.73 -12.83
CA ILE A 201 -4.00 0.39 -12.24
C ILE A 201 -4.91 0.34 -11.01
N THR A 202 -5.76 -0.68 -10.97
CA THR A 202 -6.77 -0.87 -9.93
C THR A 202 -6.69 -2.29 -9.37
N VAL A 203 -7.21 -2.45 -8.15
CA VAL A 203 -7.40 -3.74 -7.50
C VAL A 203 -8.90 -4.01 -7.38
N LEU A 204 -9.36 -5.09 -7.99
CA LEU A 204 -10.77 -5.47 -8.04
C LEU A 204 -10.98 -6.84 -7.41
N GLY A 205 -12.16 -7.01 -6.82
CA GLY A 205 -12.59 -8.23 -6.17
C GLY A 205 -13.01 -8.00 -4.74
N ASP A 206 -13.21 -9.12 -4.04
CA ASP A 206 -13.64 -9.11 -2.66
C ASP A 206 -12.54 -8.75 -1.63
N PRO A 207 -11.26 -9.14 -1.79
CA PRO A 207 -10.22 -8.84 -0.79
C PRO A 207 -10.07 -7.37 -0.36
N PRO A 208 -10.10 -6.35 -1.25
CA PRO A 208 -10.03 -4.95 -0.81
C PRO A 208 -11.23 -4.56 0.07
N ASN A 209 -12.42 -5.13 -0.19
CA ASN A 209 -13.62 -4.89 0.64
C ASN A 209 -13.48 -5.53 2.03
N VAL A 210 -12.89 -6.72 2.12
CA VAL A 210 -12.59 -7.36 3.41
C VAL A 210 -11.60 -6.52 4.20
N ALA A 211 -10.49 -6.11 3.58
CA ALA A 211 -9.46 -5.28 4.20
C ALA A 211 -10.04 -3.97 4.77
N ALA A 212 -10.84 -3.26 3.98
CA ALA A 212 -11.53 -2.04 4.40
C ALA A 212 -12.42 -2.27 5.62
N ARG A 213 -13.21 -3.35 5.62
CA ARG A 213 -14.11 -3.69 6.74
C ARG A 213 -13.36 -4.08 8.00
N LEU A 214 -12.19 -4.73 7.87
CA LEU A 214 -11.32 -4.98 9.02
C LEU A 214 -10.83 -3.66 9.62
N ALA A 215 -10.41 -2.70 8.80
CA ALA A 215 -9.99 -1.38 9.29
C ALA A 215 -11.16 -0.63 9.97
N SER A 216 -12.36 -0.70 9.39
CA SER A 216 -13.56 -0.12 10.00
C SER A 216 -13.94 -0.76 11.34
N ALA A 217 -13.68 -2.06 11.51
CA ALA A 217 -13.96 -2.80 12.75
C ALA A 217 -12.85 -2.67 13.82
N ALA A 218 -11.67 -2.18 13.43
CA ALA A 218 -10.56 -1.95 14.35
C ALA A 218 -10.82 -0.73 15.25
N ALA A 219 -10.56 -0.90 16.55
CA ALA A 219 -10.51 0.17 17.52
C ALA A 219 -9.27 1.06 17.32
N SER A 220 -9.22 2.22 18.01
CA SER A 220 -8.03 3.06 18.00
C SER A 220 -6.83 2.31 18.57
N GLY A 221 -5.70 2.34 17.87
CA GLY A 221 -4.47 1.64 18.28
C GLY A 221 -4.52 0.13 18.06
N GLU A 222 -5.55 -0.39 17.38
CA GLU A 222 -5.73 -1.80 17.07
C GLU A 222 -5.36 -2.10 15.60
N ILE A 223 -4.72 -3.24 15.39
CA ILE A 223 -4.52 -3.83 14.06
C ILE A 223 -5.27 -5.16 14.02
N LEU A 224 -6.21 -5.29 13.10
CA LEU A 224 -6.92 -6.53 12.82
C LEU A 224 -6.30 -7.22 11.61
N VAL A 225 -5.73 -8.40 11.81
CA VAL A 225 -5.03 -9.17 10.79
C VAL A 225 -5.85 -10.42 10.45
N SER A 226 -6.28 -10.58 9.20
CA SER A 226 -6.96 -11.82 8.79
C SER A 226 -6.04 -13.02 8.88
N GLN A 227 -6.61 -14.22 9.09
CA GLN A 227 -5.82 -15.46 9.07
C GLN A 227 -5.02 -15.65 7.78
N THR A 228 -5.57 -15.23 6.64
CA THR A 228 -4.87 -15.28 5.34
C THR A 228 -3.65 -14.36 5.26
N ALA A 229 -3.62 -13.29 6.06
CA ALA A 229 -2.49 -12.38 6.17
C ALA A 229 -1.45 -12.81 7.22
N PHE A 230 -1.63 -13.97 7.85
CA PHE A 230 -0.70 -14.48 8.85
C PHE A 230 0.73 -14.57 8.29
N ALA A 231 1.68 -14.03 9.05
CA ALA A 231 3.10 -14.13 8.78
C ALA A 231 3.83 -14.44 10.11
N PRO A 232 4.66 -15.50 10.14
CA PRO A 232 5.28 -15.94 11.37
C PRO A 232 6.33 -14.95 11.90
N GLY A 233 6.56 -14.97 13.21
CA GLY A 233 7.58 -14.16 13.88
C GLY A 233 7.19 -12.68 14.06
N LEU A 234 5.93 -12.33 13.84
CA LEU A 234 5.41 -10.95 13.99
C LEU A 234 4.49 -10.79 15.20
N GLY A 235 4.55 -11.73 16.14
CA GLY A 235 3.75 -11.74 17.37
C GLY A 235 2.27 -12.00 17.11
N LEU A 236 1.96 -12.71 16.03
CA LEU A 236 0.61 -13.22 15.75
C LEU A 236 0.39 -14.56 16.47
N GLU A 237 1.47 -15.30 16.73
CA GLU A 237 1.47 -16.52 17.51
C GLU A 237 1.08 -16.23 18.97
N GLY A 238 -0.16 -16.55 19.33
CA GLY A 238 -0.70 -16.27 20.66
C GLY A 238 -1.38 -14.90 20.80
N ALA A 239 -1.49 -14.13 19.72
CA ALA A 239 -2.31 -12.92 19.72
C ALA A 239 -3.79 -13.29 19.96
N PRO A 240 -4.55 -12.49 20.74
CA PRO A 240 -5.98 -12.69 20.90
C PRO A 240 -6.67 -12.72 19.53
N THR A 241 -7.66 -13.60 19.37
CA THR A 241 -8.46 -13.68 18.15
C THR A 241 -9.85 -13.12 18.35
N ARG A 242 -10.40 -12.48 17.33
CA ARG A 242 -11.78 -12.01 17.28
C ARG A 242 -12.47 -12.59 16.04
N THR A 243 -13.71 -13.00 16.20
CA THR A 243 -14.56 -13.42 15.08
C THR A 243 -15.46 -12.26 14.69
N LEU A 244 -15.47 -11.90 13.40
CA LEU A 244 -16.19 -10.75 12.89
C LEU A 244 -17.22 -11.15 11.84
N ALA A 245 -18.48 -10.78 12.09
CA ALA A 245 -19.52 -10.80 11.08
C ALA A 245 -19.40 -9.54 10.19
N LEU A 246 -18.77 -9.68 9.02
CA LEU A 246 -18.60 -8.57 8.09
C LEU A 246 -19.85 -8.43 7.21
N LYS A 247 -20.42 -7.22 7.12
CA LYS A 247 -21.63 -6.93 6.33
C LYS A 247 -21.51 -7.47 4.90
N GLY A 248 -22.41 -8.35 4.47
CA GLY A 248 -22.38 -8.90 3.11
C GLY A 248 -21.41 -10.08 2.92
N LYS A 249 -20.84 -10.62 4.00
CA LYS A 249 -20.22 -11.94 4.04
C LYS A 249 -21.17 -12.95 4.66
N ARG A 250 -21.19 -14.17 4.12
CA ARG A 250 -21.94 -15.30 4.69
C ARG A 250 -21.18 -15.97 5.83
N GLU A 251 -19.85 -15.98 5.72
CA GLU A 251 -18.96 -16.58 6.70
C GLU A 251 -18.31 -15.50 7.56
N GLU A 252 -18.16 -15.80 8.84
CA GLU A 252 -17.46 -14.93 9.77
C GLU A 252 -15.95 -14.96 9.49
N VAL A 253 -15.30 -13.82 9.66
CA VAL A 253 -13.85 -13.69 9.46
C VAL A 253 -13.17 -13.73 10.82
N ILE A 254 -12.31 -14.72 11.03
CA ILE A 254 -11.44 -14.78 12.20
C ILE A 254 -10.23 -13.89 11.95
N VAL A 255 -9.94 -13.02 12.90
CA VAL A 255 -8.79 -12.10 12.86
C VAL A 255 -7.95 -12.24 14.13
N SER A 256 -6.64 -12.08 13.98
CA SER A 256 -5.73 -11.82 15.10
C SER A 256 -5.74 -10.34 15.42
N VAL A 257 -5.77 -10.02 16.70
CA VAL A 257 -5.77 -8.66 17.24
C VAL A 257 -4.37 -8.31 17.71
N LEU A 258 -3.77 -7.29 17.13
CA LEU A 258 -2.51 -6.73 17.60
C LEU A 258 -2.75 -5.33 18.18
N HIS A 259 -2.06 -5.06 19.29
CA HIS A 259 -1.94 -3.72 19.86
C HIS A 259 -0.48 -3.28 19.81
N ILE A 260 -0.24 -1.97 19.81
CA ILE A 260 1.07 -1.48 20.19
C ILE A 260 1.20 -1.64 21.70
N SER A 261 2.03 -2.59 22.13
CA SER A 261 2.53 -2.62 23.50
C SER A 261 3.68 -1.64 23.63
N ASP A 262 3.71 -0.87 24.72
CA ASP A 262 4.85 -0.04 25.08
C ASP A 262 6.12 -0.91 25.10
N GLY A 263 7.10 -0.62 24.23
CA GLY A 263 8.44 -1.21 24.32
C GLY A 263 8.84 -2.30 23.31
N GLN A 264 8.04 -2.62 22.28
CA GLN A 264 8.60 -3.35 21.13
C GLN A 264 9.26 -2.36 20.14
N PRO A 265 10.53 -2.56 19.74
CA PRO A 265 11.26 -1.68 18.83
C PRO A 265 10.60 -1.57 17.45
#